data_AF-A0A022Q3X7-F1
#
_entry.id   AF-A0A022Q3X7-F1
#
_cell.length_a   1.000
_cell.length_b   1.000
_cell.length_c   1.000
_cell.angle_alpha   90.00
_cell.angle_beta   90.00
_cell.angle_gamma   90.00
#
_symmetry.space_group_name_H-M   'P 1'
#
loop_
_entity.id
_entity.type
_entity.pdbx_description
1 polymer ?
#
loop_
_entity_poly.entity_id
_entity_poly.type
_entity_poly.pdbx_seq_one_letter_code
_entity_poly.pdbx_strand_id
1 'polypeptide(L)'
;MVREEAENMNTDMAIDGVETDRKRNHEIPDGFNPNYLKIYYGRFFPYGDMHKWMSYGNDGKHPGCDQSYFGRREFSFSLDKDIYLRYQSFNNAAELENSIKEKCPFKIDIGAVYSVDPANRNAYSGANVFTPVEKELVFDIDISDYDDVRFCCSGADVCSDCWPLMTVAIKVIDTALR
;
A
#
# COMPACT_ATOMS: atom_id res chain seq x y z
N MET A 1 35.86 -78.14 -14.22
CA MET A 1 36.66 -77.05 -14.82
C MET A 1 35.65 -76.08 -15.42
N VAL A 2 35.53 -74.82 -15.02
CA VAL A 2 36.23 -73.99 -14.01
C VAL A 2 35.08 -73.25 -13.25
N ARG A 3 35.03 -73.08 -11.92
CA ARG A 3 35.81 -72.14 -11.06
C ARG A 3 35.67 -70.67 -11.55
N GLU A 4 35.71 -69.62 -10.71
CA GLU A 4 36.16 -69.54 -9.31
C GLU A 4 35.03 -69.49 -8.24
N GLU A 5 35.20 -68.73 -7.15
CA GLU A 5 34.72 -68.92 -5.75
C GLU A 5 34.54 -67.50 -5.11
N ALA A 6 33.65 -67.14 -4.14
CA ALA A 6 32.63 -67.82 -3.31
C ALA A 6 31.63 -66.77 -2.66
N GLU A 7 30.90 -67.15 -1.58
CA GLU A 7 29.89 -66.39 -0.80
C GLU A 7 30.45 -65.26 0.10
N ASN A 8 29.59 -64.38 0.64
CA ASN A 8 29.92 -63.53 1.79
C ASN A 8 28.69 -63.07 2.62
N MET A 9 28.81 -63.03 3.95
CA MET A 9 27.69 -62.78 4.89
C MET A 9 27.79 -61.41 5.57
N ASN A 10 26.65 -60.72 5.73
CA ASN A 10 26.27 -59.83 6.86
C ASN A 10 24.88 -59.25 6.59
N THR A 11 23.82 -59.67 7.29
CA THR A 11 23.31 -59.16 8.61
C THR A 11 22.65 -57.78 8.54
N ASP A 12 21.47 -57.69 9.15
CA ASP A 12 20.57 -56.53 9.09
C ASP A 12 21.18 -55.21 9.59
N MET A 13 20.86 -54.14 8.87
CA MET A 13 20.87 -52.77 9.37
C MET A 13 19.50 -52.16 9.06
N ALA A 14 18.53 -52.42 9.93
CA ALA A 14 17.24 -51.73 9.88
C ALA A 14 17.49 -50.24 10.16
N ILE A 15 17.18 -49.39 9.18
CA ILE A 15 17.13 -47.94 9.36
C ILE A 15 15.70 -47.62 9.77
N ASP A 16 15.53 -47.05 10.97
CA ASP A 16 14.22 -46.72 11.52
C ASP A 16 13.40 -45.87 10.55
N GLY A 17 12.13 -46.24 10.41
CA GLY A 17 11.19 -45.55 9.55
C GLY A 17 10.89 -44.15 10.07
N VAL A 18 11.66 -43.17 9.61
CA VAL A 18 11.30 -41.75 9.74
C VAL A 18 10.00 -41.55 8.96
N GLU A 19 8.87 -41.58 9.66
CA GLU A 19 7.62 -41.05 9.13
C GLU A 19 7.91 -39.65 8.60
N THR A 20 7.59 -39.43 7.32
CA THR A 20 7.79 -38.13 6.67
C THR A 20 6.71 -37.18 7.15
N ASP A 21 6.88 -36.72 8.40
CA ASP A 21 5.92 -35.91 9.13
C ASP A 21 5.49 -34.73 8.26
N ARG A 22 4.17 -34.54 8.23
CA ARG A 22 3.46 -34.05 7.05
C ARG A 22 4.06 -32.73 6.60
N LYS A 23 4.42 -32.63 5.32
CA LYS A 23 4.55 -31.35 4.63
C LYS A 23 3.26 -30.58 4.86
N ARG A 24 3.28 -29.67 5.84
CA ARG A 24 2.18 -28.74 6.10
C ARG A 24 2.16 -27.75 4.96
N ASN A 25 1.41 -28.10 3.92
CA ASN A 25 0.88 -27.14 2.95
C ASN A 25 0.29 -25.99 3.75
N HIS A 26 1.03 -24.88 3.84
CA HIS A 26 0.43 -23.61 4.20
C HIS A 26 -0.27 -23.12 2.94
N GLU A 27 -1.43 -23.72 2.66
CA GLU A 27 -2.43 -23.16 1.77
C GLU A 27 -2.73 -21.76 2.32
N ILE A 28 -2.24 -20.74 1.60
CA ILE A 28 -2.58 -19.35 1.88
C ILE A 28 -4.09 -19.26 1.60
N PRO A 29 -4.93 -18.90 2.58
CA PRO A 29 -6.37 -18.90 2.37
C PRO A 29 -6.75 -17.97 1.22
N ASP A 30 -7.61 -18.45 0.31
CA ASP A 30 -8.11 -17.63 -0.78
C ASP A 30 -8.85 -16.40 -0.24
N GLY A 31 -8.46 -15.23 -0.74
CA GLY A 31 -9.03 -13.94 -0.36
C GLY A 31 -8.17 -13.10 0.59
N PHE A 32 -8.65 -11.90 0.88
CA PHE A 32 -7.91 -10.91 1.66
C PHE A 32 -8.07 -11.14 3.18
N ASN A 33 -6.95 -11.16 3.92
CA ASN A 33 -6.92 -11.28 5.39
C ASN A 33 -6.62 -9.92 6.06
N PRO A 34 -7.58 -9.29 6.77
CA PRO A 34 -7.39 -7.98 7.42
C PRO A 34 -6.24 -7.92 8.43
N ASN A 35 -5.74 -9.05 8.94
CA ASN A 35 -4.60 -9.05 9.85
C ASN A 35 -3.27 -8.74 9.13
N TYR A 36 -3.20 -8.88 7.80
CA TYR A 36 -2.05 -8.42 7.02
C TYR A 36 -1.92 -6.89 7.02
N LEU A 37 -3.03 -6.13 6.98
CA LEU A 37 -3.00 -4.67 7.14
C LEU A 37 -2.50 -4.28 8.54
N LYS A 38 -2.93 -4.97 9.61
CA LYS A 38 -2.41 -4.73 10.97
C LYS A 38 -0.90 -4.96 11.08
N ILE A 39 -0.35 -5.95 10.38
CA ILE A 39 1.10 -6.21 10.33
C ILE A 39 1.80 -5.14 9.48
N TYR A 40 1.21 -4.75 8.34
CA TYR A 40 1.74 -3.73 7.43
C TYR A 40 1.81 -2.36 8.11
N TYR A 41 0.70 -1.86 8.65
CA TYR A 41 0.66 -0.64 9.45
C TYR A 41 1.46 -0.77 10.75
N GLY A 42 1.60 -1.98 11.30
CA GLY A 42 2.40 -2.26 12.49
C GLY A 42 3.92 -2.16 12.28
N ARG A 43 4.44 -2.42 11.07
CA ARG A 43 5.88 -2.65 10.83
C ARG A 43 6.49 -2.07 9.56
N PHE A 44 5.68 -1.79 8.52
CA PHE A 44 6.18 -1.57 7.15
C PHE A 44 5.68 -0.28 6.50
N PHE A 45 4.56 0.29 6.94
CA PHE A 45 4.09 1.58 6.41
C PHE A 45 5.03 2.73 6.82
N PRO A 46 5.53 3.56 5.89
CA PRO A 46 6.63 4.49 6.15
C PRO A 46 6.14 5.85 6.69
N TYR A 47 5.56 5.87 7.90
CA TYR A 47 4.96 7.08 8.49
C TYR A 47 5.88 8.31 8.49
N GLY A 48 7.18 8.13 8.75
CA GLY A 48 8.17 9.21 8.75
C GLY A 48 8.39 9.84 7.37
N ASP A 49 8.46 9.03 6.31
CA ASP A 49 8.63 9.53 4.94
C ASP A 49 7.33 10.08 4.37
N MET A 50 6.17 9.50 4.70
CA MET A 50 4.86 10.07 4.36
C MET A 50 4.69 11.46 4.97
N HIS A 51 5.01 11.63 6.26
CA HIS A 51 4.99 12.93 6.92
C HIS A 51 5.98 13.92 6.28
N LYS A 52 7.21 13.49 6.01
CA LYS A 52 8.26 14.32 5.39
C LYS A 52 7.88 14.78 3.99
N TRP A 53 7.32 13.90 3.16
CA TRP A 53 6.80 14.24 1.83
C TRP A 53 5.65 15.24 1.95
N MET A 54 4.58 14.86 2.64
CA MET A 54 3.34 15.65 2.71
C MET A 54 3.48 16.97 3.51
N SER A 55 4.60 17.19 4.20
CA SER A 55 4.91 18.48 4.86
C SER A 55 5.61 19.48 3.94
N TYR A 56 6.20 19.06 2.82
CA TYR A 56 6.97 19.94 1.91
C TYR A 56 8.03 20.82 2.62
N GLY A 57 8.70 20.28 3.64
CA GLY A 57 9.69 20.99 4.46
C GLY A 57 9.13 21.75 5.67
N ASN A 58 7.81 21.76 5.86
CA ASN A 58 7.14 22.38 7.02
C ASN A 58 7.13 21.48 8.28
N ASP A 59 8.04 20.51 8.38
CA ASP A 59 8.04 19.45 9.40
C ASP A 59 8.64 19.88 10.77
N GLY A 60 8.55 21.18 11.09
CA GLY A 60 9.08 21.79 12.32
C GLY A 60 10.60 22.05 12.33
N LYS A 61 11.38 21.51 11.37
CA LYS A 61 12.86 21.58 11.39
C LYS A 61 13.43 22.88 10.84
N HIS A 62 12.72 23.55 9.94
CA HIS A 62 13.15 24.82 9.34
C HIS A 62 12.57 26.00 10.14
N PRO A 63 13.36 27.03 10.52
CA PRO A 63 12.86 28.13 11.36
C PRO A 63 11.76 28.99 10.71
N GLY A 64 11.60 28.91 9.39
CA GLY A 64 10.52 29.54 8.63
C GLY A 64 9.40 28.59 8.19
N CYS A 65 9.18 27.46 8.87
CA CYS A 65 8.09 26.55 8.54
C CYS A 65 6.71 27.06 9.01
N ASP A 66 5.67 26.75 8.23
CA ASP A 66 4.28 26.77 8.71
C ASP A 66 4.00 25.45 9.44
N GLN A 67 4.18 25.44 10.76
CA GLN A 67 3.96 24.25 11.59
C GLN A 67 2.53 23.67 11.50
N SER A 68 1.55 24.45 11.02
CA SER A 68 0.17 23.98 10.83
C SER A 68 -0.10 23.39 9.44
N TYR A 69 0.87 23.46 8.51
CA TYR A 69 0.73 23.02 7.11
C TYR A 69 0.24 21.56 6.99
N PHE A 70 0.93 20.62 7.65
CA PHE A 70 0.55 19.21 7.61
C PHE A 70 -0.80 18.95 8.32
N GLY A 71 -1.09 19.69 9.40
CA GLY A 71 -2.39 19.68 10.10
C GLY A 71 -3.57 20.17 9.26
N ARG A 72 -3.33 20.84 8.12
CA ARG A 72 -4.39 21.23 7.18
C ARG A 72 -4.55 20.27 5.98
N ARG A 73 -3.75 19.21 5.88
CA ARG A 73 -3.89 18.18 4.84
C ARG A 73 -5.08 17.27 5.14
N GLU A 74 -6.02 17.14 4.21
CA GLU A 74 -7.04 16.09 4.30
C GLU A 74 -6.42 14.72 4.00
N PHE A 75 -6.74 13.75 4.85
CA PHE A 75 -6.72 12.33 4.57
C PHE A 75 -8.14 11.79 4.64
N SER A 76 -8.39 10.69 3.93
CA SER A 76 -9.64 9.94 4.02
C SER A 76 -9.38 8.45 4.11
N PHE A 77 -10.22 7.74 4.85
CA PHE A 77 -10.06 6.32 5.16
C PHE A 77 -11.31 5.54 4.78
N SER A 78 -11.16 4.52 3.94
CA SER A 78 -12.21 3.51 3.70
C SER A 78 -11.98 2.33 4.65
N LEU A 79 -12.94 2.07 5.53
CA LEU A 79 -12.90 0.97 6.48
C LEU A 79 -13.71 -0.25 5.99
N ASP A 80 -13.88 -1.26 6.85
CA ASP A 80 -14.79 -2.38 6.61
C ASP A 80 -16.22 -1.88 6.31
N LYS A 81 -16.96 -2.62 5.48
CA LYS A 81 -18.33 -2.31 5.01
C LYS A 81 -18.46 -0.93 4.33
N ASP A 82 -17.42 -0.53 3.61
CA ASP A 82 -17.34 0.71 2.82
C ASP A 82 -17.61 2.00 3.64
N ILE A 83 -17.34 1.97 4.95
CA ILE A 83 -17.46 3.14 5.82
C ILE A 83 -16.35 4.13 5.46
N TYR A 84 -16.73 5.24 4.83
CA TYR A 84 -15.80 6.25 4.33
C TYR A 84 -15.68 7.45 5.30
N LEU A 85 -14.50 7.59 5.92
CA LEU A 85 -14.17 8.67 6.84
C LEU A 85 -13.35 9.74 6.14
N ARG A 86 -14.01 10.79 5.65
CA ARG A 86 -13.37 12.00 5.09
C ARG A 86 -12.84 12.95 6.16
N TYR A 87 -12.10 13.97 5.72
CA TYR A 87 -11.67 15.10 6.53
C TYR A 87 -10.94 14.67 7.81
N GLN A 88 -10.12 13.62 7.71
CA GLN A 88 -9.12 13.30 8.73
C GLN A 88 -7.91 14.21 8.50
N SER A 89 -7.21 14.56 9.58
CA SER A 89 -6.04 15.44 9.56
C SER A 89 -5.21 15.16 10.81
N PHE A 90 -3.91 15.43 10.73
CA PHE A 90 -2.93 15.04 11.76
C PHE A 90 -1.84 16.12 11.83
N ASN A 91 -1.39 16.49 13.03
CA ASN A 91 -0.38 17.53 13.20
C ASN A 91 1.05 17.01 13.04
N ASN A 92 1.24 15.69 13.07
CA ASN A 92 2.56 15.05 12.99
C ASN A 92 2.46 13.56 12.60
N ALA A 93 3.62 12.95 12.34
CA ALA A 93 3.74 11.53 11.98
C ALA A 93 3.15 10.56 13.02
N ALA A 94 3.22 10.88 14.32
CA ALA A 94 2.75 9.99 15.39
C ALA A 94 1.21 9.98 15.50
N GLU A 95 0.55 11.11 15.26
CA GLU A 95 -0.91 11.19 15.15
C GLU A 95 -1.44 10.40 13.95
N LEU A 96 -0.78 10.55 12.79
CA LEU A 96 -1.04 9.75 11.59
C LEU A 96 -0.86 8.25 11.87
N GLU A 97 0.25 7.86 12.51
CA GLU A 97 0.58 6.48 12.86
C GLU A 97 -0.45 5.86 13.82
N ASN A 98 -0.77 6.56 14.91
CA ASN A 98 -1.76 6.11 15.87
C ASN A 98 -3.14 5.92 15.22
N SER A 99 -3.61 6.91 14.44
CA SER A 99 -4.94 6.82 13.81
C SER A 99 -5.02 5.76 12.71
N ILE A 100 -3.92 5.48 11.97
CA ILE A 100 -3.90 4.41 10.96
C ILE A 100 -3.87 3.04 11.65
N LYS A 101 -3.09 2.87 12.73
CA LYS A 101 -3.03 1.63 13.51
C LYS A 101 -4.33 1.31 14.24
N GLU A 102 -5.02 2.33 14.76
CA GLU A 102 -6.33 2.21 15.41
C GLU A 102 -7.42 1.83 14.40
N LYS A 103 -7.57 2.60 13.32
CA LYS A 103 -8.69 2.44 12.37
C LYS A 103 -8.46 1.33 11.35
N CYS A 104 -7.21 0.93 11.13
CA CYS A 104 -6.78 -0.13 10.21
C CYS A 104 -7.48 -0.09 8.84
N PRO A 105 -7.38 1.03 8.09
CA PRO A 105 -8.15 1.25 6.87
C PRO A 105 -7.77 0.29 5.73
N PHE A 106 -8.72 0.01 4.85
CA PHE A 106 -8.52 -0.77 3.62
C PHE A 106 -8.00 0.11 2.47
N LYS A 107 -8.39 1.39 2.45
CA LYS A 107 -7.88 2.41 1.51
C LYS A 107 -7.58 3.71 2.26
N ILE A 108 -6.55 4.42 1.80
CA ILE A 108 -6.17 5.75 2.30
C ILE A 108 -6.06 6.67 1.08
N ASP A 109 -6.92 7.68 0.98
CA ASP A 109 -6.84 8.68 -0.08
C ASP A 109 -6.34 10.01 0.49
N ILE A 110 -5.51 10.72 -0.27
CA ILE A 110 -4.85 11.97 0.12
C ILE A 110 -5.54 13.16 -0.57
N GLY A 111 -6.11 14.05 0.23
CA GLY A 111 -6.82 15.24 -0.23
C GLY A 111 -5.93 16.48 -0.34
N ALA A 112 -6.56 17.65 -0.43
CA ALA A 112 -5.89 18.95 -0.51
C ALA A 112 -5.29 19.40 0.84
N VAL A 113 -4.37 20.36 0.81
CA VAL A 113 -4.16 21.26 1.95
C VAL A 113 -5.30 22.27 1.95
N TYR A 114 -5.97 22.40 3.08
CA TYR A 114 -7.04 23.36 3.29
C TYR A 114 -6.55 24.66 3.94
N SER A 115 -7.41 25.68 3.95
CA SER A 115 -7.23 26.95 4.64
C SER A 115 -7.26 26.84 6.18
N VAL A 116 -7.95 25.81 6.70
CA VAL A 116 -8.05 25.44 8.12
C VAL A 116 -8.07 23.92 8.26
N ASP A 117 -7.89 23.42 9.48
CA ASP A 117 -7.91 22.00 9.82
C ASP A 117 -9.22 21.27 9.38
N PRO A 118 -9.13 20.24 8.49
CA PRO A 118 -10.27 19.44 8.04
C PRO A 118 -11.10 18.76 9.13
N ALA A 119 -10.47 18.27 10.21
CA ALA A 119 -11.19 17.63 11.30
C ALA A 119 -12.11 18.65 12.01
N ASN A 120 -11.64 19.88 12.17
CA ASN A 120 -12.36 20.98 12.82
C ASN A 120 -13.25 21.82 11.87
N ARG A 121 -13.36 21.46 10.58
CA ARG A 121 -14.14 22.19 9.55
C ARG A 121 -15.53 22.68 10.00
N ASN A 122 -16.22 21.91 10.84
CA ASN A 122 -17.58 22.21 11.32
C ASN A 122 -17.65 23.54 12.10
N ALA A 123 -16.56 23.93 12.77
CA ALA A 123 -16.44 25.22 13.47
C ALA A 123 -16.38 26.44 12.53
N TYR A 124 -16.10 26.22 11.24
CA TYR A 124 -15.83 27.27 10.24
C TYR A 124 -16.92 27.40 9.16
N SER A 125 -18.03 26.66 9.32
CA SER A 125 -19.10 26.46 8.32
C SER A 125 -19.84 27.73 7.85
N GLY A 126 -19.67 28.87 8.52
CA GLY A 126 -20.45 30.09 8.28
C GLY A 126 -19.82 31.18 7.41
N ALA A 127 -18.57 31.02 6.96
CA ALA A 127 -17.77 32.17 6.50
C ALA A 127 -16.87 31.95 5.26
N ASN A 128 -17.09 30.90 4.46
CA ASN A 128 -16.15 30.45 3.40
C ASN A 128 -14.71 30.20 3.88
N VAL A 129 -14.52 29.97 5.18
CA VAL A 129 -13.19 29.81 5.82
C VAL A 129 -12.61 28.40 5.62
N PHE A 130 -13.41 27.41 5.22
CA PHE A 130 -12.94 26.06 4.87
C PHE A 130 -12.95 25.85 3.36
N THR A 131 -11.78 26.01 2.73
CA THR A 131 -11.56 25.86 1.29
C THR A 131 -10.26 25.09 1.01
N PRO A 132 -10.18 24.29 -0.05
CA PRO A 132 -8.90 23.74 -0.51
C PRO A 132 -8.04 24.90 -1.06
N VAL A 133 -6.78 24.94 -0.64
CA VAL A 133 -5.80 25.96 -1.06
C VAL A 133 -4.90 25.41 -2.16
N GLU A 134 -4.42 24.17 -1.98
CA GLU A 134 -3.48 23.53 -2.90
C GLU A 134 -3.58 22.00 -2.83
N LYS A 135 -3.20 21.34 -3.92
CA LYS A 135 -2.98 19.89 -4.01
C LYS A 135 -1.94 19.62 -5.09
N GLU A 136 -1.29 18.47 -5.00
CA GLU A 136 -0.43 17.92 -6.03
C GLU A 136 -1.24 17.77 -7.34
N LEU A 137 -0.65 18.17 -8.46
CA LEU A 137 -1.12 17.73 -9.77
C LEU A 137 -0.93 16.22 -9.86
N VAL A 138 -2.00 15.49 -10.16
CA VAL A 138 -2.01 14.03 -10.26
C VAL A 138 -2.65 13.63 -11.58
N PHE A 139 -2.18 12.52 -12.13
CA PHE A 139 -2.74 11.85 -13.28
C PHE A 139 -3.11 10.44 -12.84
N ASP A 140 -4.32 10.02 -13.18
CA ASP A 140 -4.79 8.65 -13.05
C ASP A 140 -4.93 8.08 -14.46
N ILE A 141 -4.44 6.86 -14.68
CA ILE A 141 -4.36 6.24 -16.00
C ILE A 141 -4.66 4.76 -15.81
N ASP A 142 -5.89 4.35 -16.14
CA ASP A 142 -6.31 2.96 -16.02
C ASP A 142 -5.93 2.16 -17.28
N ILE A 143 -5.88 0.84 -17.16
CA ILE A 143 -5.63 -0.07 -18.28
C ILE A 143 -6.92 -0.42 -19.04
N SER A 144 -8.08 -0.31 -18.39
CA SER A 144 -9.40 -0.54 -18.98
C SER A 144 -9.80 0.52 -20.00
N ASP A 145 -9.24 1.74 -19.90
CA ASP A 145 -9.34 2.80 -20.93
C ASP A 145 -8.71 2.38 -22.29
N TYR A 146 -8.00 1.25 -22.34
CA TYR A 146 -7.37 0.69 -23.55
C TYR A 146 -8.04 -0.61 -24.04
N ASP A 147 -9.23 -0.97 -23.54
CA ASP A 147 -9.97 -2.19 -23.92
C ASP A 147 -10.35 -2.28 -25.40
N ASP A 148 -10.36 -1.16 -26.14
CA ASP A 148 -10.62 -1.12 -27.59
C ASP A 148 -9.37 -1.39 -28.45
N VAL A 149 -8.17 -1.27 -27.87
CA VAL A 149 -6.87 -1.42 -28.56
C VAL A 149 -5.99 -2.56 -28.03
N ARG A 150 -6.41 -3.27 -26.96
CA ARG A 150 -5.71 -4.44 -26.40
C ARG A 150 -6.55 -5.72 -26.58
N PHE A 151 -5.91 -6.80 -27.02
CA PHE A 151 -6.59 -8.05 -27.38
C PHE A 151 -6.19 -9.26 -26.51
N CYS A 152 -5.42 -9.02 -25.44
CA CYS A 152 -4.88 -10.06 -24.54
C CYS A 152 -5.54 -10.11 -23.16
N CYS A 153 -6.24 -9.05 -22.75
CA CYS A 153 -6.91 -8.87 -21.46
C CYS A 153 -8.11 -7.90 -21.64
N SER A 154 -9.00 -7.80 -20.66
CA SER A 154 -10.07 -6.81 -20.62
C SER A 154 -10.37 -6.36 -19.18
N GLY A 155 -11.04 -5.21 -19.01
CA GLY A 155 -11.35 -4.64 -17.70
C GLY A 155 -10.11 -4.44 -16.83
N ALA A 156 -10.13 -4.98 -15.60
CA ALA A 156 -9.01 -4.86 -14.67
C ALA A 156 -7.83 -5.83 -14.92
N ASP A 157 -7.97 -6.81 -15.83
CA ASP A 157 -6.94 -7.82 -16.05
C ASP A 157 -5.72 -7.25 -16.77
N VAL A 158 -4.52 -7.73 -16.41
CA VAL A 158 -3.23 -7.26 -16.97
C VAL A 158 -2.27 -8.41 -17.26
N CYS A 159 -1.42 -8.24 -18.28
CA CYS A 159 -0.35 -9.17 -18.63
C CYS A 159 0.89 -8.43 -19.18
N SER A 160 1.94 -9.18 -19.48
CA SER A 160 3.19 -8.70 -20.12
C SER A 160 2.98 -7.93 -21.42
N ASP A 161 1.88 -8.18 -22.11
CA ASP A 161 1.69 -7.77 -23.50
C ASP A 161 0.91 -6.43 -23.59
N CYS A 162 0.06 -6.13 -22.60
CA CYS A 162 -0.62 -4.84 -22.48
C CYS A 162 0.07 -3.85 -21.52
N TRP A 163 0.88 -4.31 -20.56
CA TRP A 163 1.64 -3.42 -19.67
C TRP A 163 2.60 -2.42 -20.37
N PRO A 164 3.11 -2.68 -21.60
CA PRO A 164 3.80 -1.67 -22.40
C PRO A 164 2.98 -0.39 -22.65
N LEU A 165 1.64 -0.43 -22.62
CA LEU A 165 0.78 0.75 -22.73
C LEU A 165 1.01 1.72 -21.56
N MET A 166 1.00 1.22 -20.32
CA MET A 166 1.34 2.00 -19.12
C MET A 166 2.78 2.52 -19.18
N THR A 167 3.71 1.71 -19.71
CA THR A 167 5.11 2.11 -19.91
C THR A 167 5.26 3.24 -20.93
N VAL A 168 4.42 3.29 -21.97
CA VAL A 168 4.36 4.40 -22.94
C VAL A 168 3.68 5.61 -22.33
N ALA A 169 2.56 5.45 -21.62
CA ALA A 169 1.84 6.52 -20.96
C ALA A 169 2.74 7.30 -19.98
N ILE A 170 3.47 6.57 -19.10
CA ILE A 170 4.47 7.15 -18.21
C ILE A 170 5.51 7.97 -19.00
N LYS A 171 6.09 7.41 -20.07
CA LYS A 171 7.11 8.12 -20.88
C LYS A 171 6.57 9.38 -21.55
N VAL A 172 5.35 9.35 -22.07
CA VAL A 172 4.73 10.51 -22.74
C VAL A 172 4.45 11.63 -21.74
N ILE A 173 3.85 11.30 -20.58
CA ILE A 173 3.53 12.30 -19.55
C ILE A 173 4.81 12.83 -18.87
N ASP A 174 5.78 11.97 -18.55
CA ASP A 174 7.07 12.36 -17.96
C ASP A 174 7.88 13.26 -18.91
N THR A 175 7.82 13.03 -20.22
CA THR A 175 8.46 13.89 -21.24
C THR A 175 7.74 15.24 -21.40
N ALA A 176 6.43 15.31 -21.10
CA ALA A 176 5.63 16.54 -21.21
C ALA A 176 5.68 17.44 -19.96
N LEU A 177 6.22 16.94 -18.84
CA LEU A 177 6.26 17.63 -17.54
C LEU A 177 7.68 18.06 -17.09
N ARG A 178 8.71 17.86 -17.94
CA ARG A 178 10.12 18.14 -17.66
C ARG A 178 10.70 19.24 -18.56
#